data_AF-A0A8H3WXE3-F1
#
_entry.id   AF-A0A8H3WXE3-F1
#
_cell.length_a   1.000
_cell.length_b   1.000
_cell.length_c   1.000
_cell.angle_alpha   90.00
_cell.angle_beta   90.00
_cell.angle_gamma   90.00
#
_symmetry.space_group_name_H-M   'P 1'
#
loop_
_entity.id
_entity.type
_entity.pdbx_description
1 polymer ?
#
loop_
_entity_poly.entity_id
_entity_poly.type
_entity_poly.pdbx_seq_one_letter_code
_entity_poly.pdbx_strand_id
1 'polypeptide(L)'
;MPTEILDKVSPEEVPDIQSIAPDTEIDYILEVDLEVPVHLYDYFADYPLASEKQIISKNWLSLYNKMLVRNKNVGEEKYISEEKLVQILFTKKNYIVHYQAL
;
A
#
# COMPACT_ATOMS: atom_id res chain seq x y z
N MET A 1 18.72 8.48 -17.16
CA MET A 1 18.11 9.71 -17.71
C MET A 1 17.42 10.41 -16.55
N PRO A 2 17.52 11.74 -16.40
CA PRO A 2 16.69 12.45 -15.43
C PRO A 2 15.21 12.29 -15.84
N THR A 3 14.37 11.86 -14.89
CA THR A 3 12.92 11.77 -15.08
C THR A 3 12.33 13.15 -14.79
N GLU A 4 11.67 13.74 -15.79
CA GLU A 4 10.97 15.01 -15.63
C GLU A 4 9.46 14.72 -15.46
N ILE A 5 8.85 15.35 -14.46
CA ILE A 5 7.38 15.31 -14.33
C ILE A 5 6.84 16.29 -15.37
N LEU A 6 6.17 15.75 -16.39
CA LEU A 6 5.62 16.54 -17.49
C LEU A 6 4.47 17.43 -17.00
N ASP A 7 3.30 16.84 -16.71
CA ASP A 7 2.12 17.55 -16.22
C ASP A 7 1.09 16.59 -15.60
N LYS A 8 0.10 17.12 -14.88
CA LYS A 8 -1.07 16.36 -14.44
C LYS A 8 -2.08 16.27 -15.59
N VAL A 9 -2.42 15.04 -15.97
CA VAL A 9 -3.30 14.74 -17.11
C VAL A 9 -4.71 14.38 -16.60
N SER A 10 -5.75 14.76 -17.34
CA SER A 10 -7.12 14.34 -17.03
C SER A 10 -7.36 12.88 -17.42
N PRO A 11 -8.22 12.11 -16.72
CA PRO A 11 -8.45 10.70 -17.03
C PRO A 11 -8.89 10.44 -18.47
N GLU A 12 -9.58 11.40 -19.10
CA GLU A 12 -10.06 11.32 -20.48
C GLU A 12 -8.93 11.41 -21.53
N GLU A 13 -7.79 11.96 -21.14
CA GLU A 13 -6.60 12.12 -22.00
C GLU A 13 -5.59 10.98 -21.83
N VAL A 14 -5.76 10.13 -20.81
CA VAL A 14 -4.87 8.99 -20.56
C VAL A 14 -5.24 7.86 -21.53
N PRO A 15 -4.28 7.33 -22.32
CA PRO A 15 -4.54 6.18 -23.18
C PRO A 15 -4.93 4.95 -22.34
N ASP A 16 -5.49 3.93 -22.99
CA ASP A 16 -5.73 2.66 -22.30
C ASP A 16 -4.41 2.13 -21.72
N ILE A 17 -4.33 2.07 -20.39
CA ILE A 17 -3.12 1.74 -19.65
C ILE A 17 -2.57 0.37 -20.08
N GLN A 18 -3.45 -0.57 -20.41
CA GLN A 18 -3.06 -1.92 -20.83
C GLN A 18 -2.45 -1.95 -22.25
N SER A 19 -2.58 -0.86 -23.01
CA SER A 19 -2.06 -0.73 -24.37
C SER A 19 -0.71 -0.02 -24.46
N ILE A 20 -0.21 0.53 -23.35
CA ILE A 20 1.05 1.28 -23.30
C ILE A 20 2.23 0.29 -23.40
N ALA A 21 3.13 0.49 -24.37
CA ALA A 21 4.30 -0.36 -24.53
C ALA A 21 5.32 -0.15 -23.38
N PRO A 22 6.12 -1.15 -22.98
CA PRO A 22 7.06 -0.98 -21.87
C PRO A 22 8.20 0.01 -22.14
N ASP A 23 8.46 0.33 -23.40
CA ASP A 23 9.59 1.14 -23.90
C ASP A 23 9.17 2.52 -24.43
N THR A 24 8.00 3.03 -24.00
CA THR A 24 7.60 4.37 -24.44
C THR A 24 8.46 5.47 -23.81
N GLU A 25 8.50 6.64 -24.47
CA GLU A 25 9.16 7.83 -23.94
C GLU A 25 8.38 8.49 -22.79
N ILE A 26 7.09 8.19 -22.63
CA ILE A 26 6.20 8.82 -21.65
C ILE A 26 5.61 7.76 -20.72
N ASP A 27 6.03 7.81 -19.46
CA ASP A 27 5.48 6.96 -18.41
C ASP A 27 4.36 7.67 -17.64
N TYR A 28 3.47 6.87 -17.06
CA TYR A 28 2.33 7.36 -16.28
C TYR A 28 2.41 6.91 -14.82
N ILE A 29 2.14 7.83 -13.92
CA ILE A 29 1.90 7.57 -12.50
C ILE A 29 0.41 7.80 -12.25
N LEU A 30 -0.24 6.81 -11.65
CA LEU A 30 -1.68 6.78 -11.45
C LEU A 30 -2.00 6.89 -9.96
N GLU A 31 -3.00 7.70 -9.63
CA GLU A 31 -3.62 7.74 -8.31
C GLU A 31 -4.91 6.93 -8.37
N VAL A 32 -4.93 5.76 -7.71
CA VAL A 32 -6.03 4.78 -7.80
C VAL A 32 -6.49 4.30 -6.45
N ASP A 33 -7.73 3.82 -6.38
CA ASP A 33 -8.21 3.05 -5.24
C ASP A 33 -7.88 1.57 -5.46
N LEU A 34 -7.13 0.95 -4.55
CA LEU A 34 -6.78 -0.47 -4.62
C LEU A 34 -7.63 -1.28 -3.66
N GLU A 35 -8.33 -2.27 -4.19
CA GLU A 35 -9.09 -3.25 -3.43
C GLU A 35 -8.68 -4.66 -3.86
N VAL A 36 -8.36 -5.51 -2.88
CA VAL A 36 -8.10 -6.93 -3.14
C VAL A 36 -9.40 -7.69 -2.85
N PRO A 37 -9.98 -8.42 -3.82
CA PRO A 37 -11.13 -9.26 -3.57
C PRO A 37 -10.85 -10.29 -2.47
N VAL A 38 -11.79 -10.46 -1.54
CA VAL A 38 -11.62 -11.34 -0.36
C VAL A 38 -11.25 -12.78 -0.74
N HIS A 39 -11.77 -13.30 -1.85
CA HIS A 39 -11.46 -14.65 -2.33
C HIS A 39 -10.00 -14.84 -2.79
N LEU A 40 -9.24 -13.75 -2.93
CA LEU A 40 -7.81 -13.77 -3.25
C LEU A 40 -6.91 -13.56 -2.02
N TYR A 41 -7.48 -13.40 -0.82
CA TYR A 41 -6.67 -13.14 0.38
C TYR A 41 -5.69 -14.27 0.69
N ASP A 42 -6.14 -15.52 0.57
CA ASP A 42 -5.28 -16.68 0.79
C ASP A 42 -4.17 -16.78 -0.27
N TYR A 43 -4.45 -16.36 -1.52
CA TYR A 43 -3.47 -16.33 -2.59
C TYR A 43 -2.34 -15.33 -2.31
N PHE A 44 -2.66 -14.17 -1.71
CA PHE A 44 -1.69 -13.14 -1.36
C PHE A 44 -1.14 -13.25 0.08
N ALA A 45 -1.46 -14.32 0.81
CA ALA A 45 -1.07 -14.46 2.21
C ALA A 45 0.46 -14.47 2.38
N ASP A 46 1.18 -15.15 1.50
CA ASP A 46 2.64 -15.28 1.54
C ASP A 46 3.37 -14.06 0.96
N TYR A 47 2.69 -13.28 0.11
CA TYR A 47 3.27 -12.10 -0.54
C TYR A 47 2.21 -11.00 -0.74
N PRO A 48 1.87 -10.24 0.31
CA PRO A 48 0.87 -9.20 0.20
C PRO A 48 1.41 -8.03 -0.64
N LEU A 49 0.59 -7.60 -1.59
CA LEU A 49 0.92 -6.54 -2.54
C LEU A 49 0.80 -5.15 -1.92
N ALA A 50 1.42 -4.17 -2.58
CA ALA A 50 1.23 -2.74 -2.33
C ALA A 50 1.46 -2.32 -0.87
N SER A 51 2.69 -2.43 -0.37
CA SER A 51 3.04 -1.95 0.97
C SER A 51 2.67 -0.47 1.15
N GLU A 52 2.25 -0.10 2.36
CA GLU A 52 1.90 1.27 2.73
C GLU A 52 2.58 1.66 4.05
N LYS A 53 2.96 2.93 4.19
CA LYS A 53 3.36 3.47 5.49
C LYS A 53 2.10 3.89 6.26
N GLN A 54 1.86 3.26 7.40
CA GLN A 54 0.75 3.64 8.27
C GLN A 54 1.01 3.31 9.73
N ILE A 55 0.25 3.93 10.60
CA ILE A 55 0.27 3.67 12.04
C ILE A 55 -0.62 2.45 12.32
N ILE A 56 -0.05 1.43 12.97
CA ILE A 56 -0.83 0.26 13.38
C ILE A 56 -1.66 0.59 14.61
N SER A 57 -2.98 0.61 14.45
CA SER A 57 -3.91 0.81 15.56
C SER A 57 -3.73 -0.28 16.62
N LYS A 58 -3.73 0.12 17.90
CA LYS A 58 -3.69 -0.80 19.05
C LYS A 58 -4.82 -1.83 19.02
N ASN A 59 -5.94 -1.49 18.38
CA ASN A 59 -7.09 -2.39 18.23
C ASN A 59 -6.83 -3.55 17.25
N TRP A 60 -5.92 -3.37 16.30
CA TRP A 60 -5.53 -4.39 15.32
C TRP A 60 -4.55 -5.41 15.88
N LEU A 61 -3.98 -5.15 17.05
CA LEU A 61 -3.09 -6.11 17.71
C LEU A 61 -3.85 -7.41 18.02
N SER A 62 -3.19 -8.53 17.76
CA SER A 62 -3.64 -9.85 18.22
C SER A 62 -3.80 -9.86 19.74
N LEU A 63 -4.60 -10.81 20.26
CA LEU A 63 -4.76 -10.97 21.71
C LEU A 63 -3.41 -11.15 22.42
N TYR A 64 -2.50 -11.92 21.81
CA TYR A 64 -1.14 -12.12 22.30
C TYR A 64 -0.36 -10.80 22.38
N ASN A 65 -0.34 -10.00 21.31
CA ASN A 65 0.36 -8.71 21.31
C ASN A 65 -0.26 -7.72 22.30
N LYS A 66 -1.60 -7.73 22.46
CA LYS A 66 -2.29 -6.93 23.48
C LYS A 66 -1.86 -7.32 24.90
N MET A 67 -1.67 -8.61 25.17
CA MET A 67 -1.16 -9.08 26.47
C MET A 67 0.28 -8.61 26.70
N LEU A 68 1.15 -8.70 25.69
CA LEU A 68 2.54 -8.23 25.79
C LEU A 68 2.63 -6.72 26.09
N VAL A 69 1.83 -5.90 25.42
CA VAL A 69 1.77 -4.45 25.66
C VAL A 69 1.34 -4.14 27.11
N ARG A 70 0.44 -4.95 27.68
CA ARG A 70 -0.06 -4.78 29.06
C ARG A 70 0.85 -5.37 30.13
N ASN A 71 1.83 -6.20 29.75
CA ASN A 71 2.65 -6.93 30.72
C ASN A 71 3.65 -6.00 31.41
N LYS A 72 3.28 -5.54 32.61
CA LYS A 72 4.08 -4.64 33.45
C LYS A 72 5.44 -5.22 33.88
N ASN A 73 5.62 -6.54 33.83
CA ASN A 73 6.90 -7.18 34.14
C ASN A 73 7.99 -6.89 33.12
N VAL A 74 7.62 -6.27 31.98
CA VAL A 74 8.51 -5.98 30.85
C VAL A 74 8.81 -4.48 30.76
N GLY A 75 8.26 -3.65 31.65
CA GLY A 75 8.45 -2.19 31.73
C GLY A 75 7.16 -1.38 31.57
N GLU A 76 7.28 -0.09 31.23
CA GLU A 76 6.17 0.78 30.83
C GLU A 76 5.46 0.28 29.56
N GLU A 77 4.26 0.81 29.28
CA GLU A 77 3.45 0.39 28.13
C GLU A 77 4.23 0.54 26.81
N LYS A 78 4.59 -0.59 26.19
CA LYS A 78 5.51 -0.63 25.04
C LYS A 78 4.88 -0.32 23.68
N TYR A 79 3.62 0.11 23.66
CA TYR A 79 3.00 0.48 22.40
C TYR A 79 3.52 1.84 21.95
N ILE A 80 4.16 1.87 20.78
CA ILE A 80 4.65 3.09 20.15
C ILE A 80 3.83 3.32 18.88
N SER A 81 3.19 4.49 18.82
CA SER A 81 2.39 4.94 17.68
C SER A 81 3.29 5.56 16.63
N GLU A 82 3.93 4.72 15.83
CA GLU A 82 4.82 5.11 14.74
C GLU A 82 4.33 4.57 13.41
N GLU A 83 4.65 5.30 12.35
CA GLU A 83 4.47 4.82 10.98
C GLU A 83 5.39 3.63 10.73
N LYS A 84 4.80 2.56 10.21
CA LYS A 84 5.53 1.37 9.79
C LYS A 84 5.16 1.07 8.36
N LEU A 85 6.12 0.55 7.61
CA LEU A 85 5.84 -0.05 6.32
C LEU A 85 5.12 -1.37 6.58
N VAL A 86 3.89 -1.50 6.10
CA VAL A 86 3.05 -2.67 6.34
C VAL A 86 2.43 -3.19 5.05
N GLN A 87 2.32 -4.51 5.01
CA GLN A 87 1.81 -5.28 3.89
C GLN A 87 0.45 -5.86 4.26
N ILE A 88 -0.57 -5.00 4.29
CA ILE A 88 -1.95 -5.39 4.61
C ILE A 88 -2.81 -5.37 3.35
N LEU A 89 -3.79 -6.27 3.27
CA LEU A 89 -4.69 -6.40 2.10
C LEU A 89 -5.93 -5.49 2.19
N PHE A 90 -5.98 -4.56 3.15
CA PHE A 90 -7.08 -3.59 3.24
C PHE A 90 -7.14 -2.69 2.01
N THR A 91 -8.33 -2.18 1.73
CA THR A 91 -8.56 -1.16 0.71
C THR A 91 -7.67 0.03 0.93
N LYS A 92 -6.96 0.45 -0.12
CA LYS A 92 -6.13 1.66 -0.13
C LYS A 92 -6.81 2.69 -1.00
N LYS A 93 -6.79 3.93 -0.54
CA LYS A 93 -7.37 5.07 -1.26
C LYS A 93 -6.26 5.95 -1.77
N ASN A 94 -6.42 6.50 -2.97
CA ASN A 94 -5.45 7.42 -3.58
C ASN A 94 -4.02 6.84 -3.60
N TYR A 95 -3.90 5.53 -3.86
CA TYR A 95 -2.62 4.85 -3.92
C TYR A 95 -1.89 5.22 -5.21
N ILE A 96 -0.61 5.57 -5.07
CA ILE A 96 0.23 5.96 -6.20
C ILE A 96 0.91 4.72 -6.78
N VAL A 97 0.62 4.42 -8.04
CA VAL A 97 1.16 3.25 -8.74
C VAL A 97 1.74 3.65 -10.09
N HIS A 98 2.86 3.02 -10.45
CA HIS A 98 3.40 3.12 -11.80
C HIS A 98 2.58 2.24 -12.75
N TYR A 99 2.23 2.70 -13.95
CA TYR A 99 1.37 1.96 -14.86
C TYR A 99 1.87 0.54 -15.18
N GLN A 100 3.19 0.31 -15.21
CA GLN A 100 3.77 -1.03 -15.47
C GLN A 100 3.59 -2.03 -14.31
N ALA A 101 3.18 -1.57 -13.13
CA ALA A 101 2.89 -2.44 -11.99
C ALA A 101 1.44 -2.94 -11.99
N LEU A 102 0.63 -2.55 -12.98
CA LEU A 102 -0.77 -2.96 -13.18
C LEU A 102 -0.92 -4.07 -14.23
#